data_AF-A0A7C2APA1-F1
#
_entry.id   AF-A0A7C2APA1-F1
#
_cell.length_a   1.000
_cell.length_b   1.000
_cell.length_c   1.000
_cell.angle_alpha   90.00
_cell.angle_beta   90.00
_cell.angle_gamma   90.00
#
_symmetry.space_group_name_H-M   'P 1'
#
loop_
_entity.id
_entity.type
_entity.pdbx_description
1 polymer ?
#
loop_
_entity_poly.entity_id
_entity_poly.type
_entity_poly.pdbx_seq_one_letter_code
_entity_poly.pdbx_strand_id
1 'polypeptide(L)'
;MPLPLFMQKGLTALFWVVKLADPTSLNRVVTTLEEHFTLSANEIALAYQNSYESALNAIIAGLDKPSLLDSKVMEEFANQIGPNYLQPFLRARSSVQRHLAQQSFCADTIAKCNALIRYKASLFQVEQTSLNESDLAALVTDTGSLSITELIIKQMKALDKTRYYLDEPFCEFLRYNNLLGTGMLFFL
;
A
#
# COMPACT_ATOMS: atom_id res chain seq x y z
N MET A 1 20.53 -11.62 -6.89
CA MET A 1 20.31 -10.17 -6.69
C MET A 1 19.49 -10.00 -5.44
N PRO A 2 19.80 -9.04 -4.56
CA PRO A 2 19.01 -8.80 -3.36
C PRO A 2 17.60 -8.29 -3.73
N LEU A 3 16.58 -8.70 -2.97
CA LEU A 3 15.21 -8.23 -3.15
C LEU A 3 15.12 -6.71 -2.94
N PRO A 4 14.30 -5.99 -3.72
CA PRO A 4 14.01 -4.59 -3.45
C PRO A 4 13.47 -4.39 -2.03
N LEU A 5 13.91 -3.34 -1.36
CA LEU A 5 13.67 -3.14 0.08
C LEU A 5 12.19 -3.04 0.47
N PHE A 6 11.34 -2.47 -0.38
CA PHE A 6 9.89 -2.49 -0.17
C PHE A 6 9.35 -3.93 -0.12
N MET A 7 9.90 -4.83 -0.93
CA MET A 7 9.53 -6.24 -0.96
C MET A 7 10.04 -6.97 0.28
N GLN A 8 11.22 -6.59 0.77
CA GLN A 8 11.72 -7.07 2.06
C GLN A 8 10.79 -6.64 3.20
N LYS A 9 10.28 -5.40 3.20
CA LYS A 9 9.37 -4.92 4.26
C LYS A 9 8.02 -5.62 4.31
N GLY A 10 7.35 -5.83 3.19
CA GLY A 10 6.06 -6.54 3.26
C GLY A 10 6.26 -8.02 3.60
N LEU A 11 7.40 -8.63 3.24
CA LEU A 11 7.83 -9.91 3.82
C LEU A 11 7.98 -9.77 5.33
N THR A 12 8.76 -8.81 5.84
CA THR A 12 8.91 -8.57 7.29
C THR A 12 7.58 -8.28 7.99
N ALA A 13 6.65 -7.57 7.35
CA ALA A 13 5.33 -7.29 7.89
C ALA A 13 4.43 -8.53 7.93
N LEU A 14 4.46 -9.38 6.89
CA LEU A 14 3.87 -10.72 6.93
C LEU A 14 4.47 -11.55 8.09
N PHE A 15 5.79 -11.41 8.35
CA PHE A 15 6.44 -12.03 9.51
C PHE A 15 6.03 -11.42 10.85
N TRP A 16 5.70 -10.12 10.94
CA TRP A 16 5.17 -9.53 12.17
C TRP A 16 3.75 -10.04 12.48
N VAL A 17 2.94 -10.30 11.45
CA VAL A 17 1.65 -11.01 11.61
C VAL A 17 1.89 -12.43 12.14
N VAL A 18 2.98 -13.08 11.73
CA VAL A 18 3.47 -14.38 12.25
C VAL A 18 4.51 -14.16 13.37
N LYS A 19 4.14 -13.42 14.42
CA LYS A 19 4.91 -13.12 15.66
C LYS A 19 6.37 -13.65 15.70
N LEU A 20 7.34 -12.75 15.54
CA LEU A 20 8.69 -12.94 16.04
C LEU A 20 9.07 -11.77 16.96
N ALA A 21 9.41 -12.10 18.20
CA ALA A 21 9.53 -11.16 19.31
C ALA A 21 10.96 -10.59 19.51
N ASP A 22 11.87 -10.73 18.53
CA ASP A 22 13.29 -10.36 18.73
C ASP A 22 13.91 -9.68 17.49
N PRO A 23 14.28 -8.38 17.57
CA PRO A 23 14.92 -7.66 16.47
C PRO A 23 16.34 -8.14 16.11
N THR A 24 17.02 -8.91 16.97
CA THR A 24 18.33 -9.53 16.62
C THR A 24 18.19 -10.77 15.72
N SER A 25 16.98 -11.29 15.57
CA SER A 25 16.67 -12.45 14.72
C SER A 25 16.50 -12.09 13.24
N LEU A 26 16.41 -10.80 12.89
CA LEU A 26 16.06 -10.33 11.54
C LEU A 26 17.02 -10.84 10.45
N ASN A 27 18.34 -10.81 10.70
CA ASN A 27 19.33 -11.36 9.76
C ASN A 27 19.17 -12.87 9.60
N ARG A 28 19.01 -13.62 10.69
CA ARG A 28 18.77 -15.07 10.63
C ARG A 28 17.47 -15.42 9.91
N VAL A 29 16.42 -14.65 10.14
CA VAL A 29 15.12 -14.81 9.50
C VAL A 29 15.24 -14.54 8.00
N VAL A 30 15.95 -13.50 7.58
CA VAL A 30 16.23 -13.24 6.15
C VAL A 30 17.04 -14.39 5.53
N THR A 31 18.05 -14.92 6.22
CA THR A 31 18.83 -16.08 5.68
C THR A 31 17.97 -17.35 5.59
N THR A 32 17.20 -17.66 6.64
CA THR A 32 16.26 -18.79 6.65
C THR A 32 15.15 -18.62 5.60
N LEU A 33 14.74 -17.39 5.31
CA LEU A 33 13.83 -17.08 4.22
C LEU A 33 14.46 -17.33 2.86
N GLU A 34 15.68 -16.86 2.63
CA GLU A 34 16.40 -17.15 1.38
C GLU A 34 16.64 -18.67 1.18
N GLU A 35 16.76 -19.42 2.27
CA GLU A 35 16.92 -20.88 2.25
C GLU A 35 15.60 -21.65 2.06
N HIS A 36 14.45 -21.11 2.50
CA HIS A 36 13.17 -21.84 2.54
C HIS A 36 12.04 -21.22 1.69
N PHE A 37 12.11 -19.93 1.33
CA PHE A 37 11.24 -19.29 0.36
C PHE A 37 11.92 -19.31 -1.01
N THR A 38 11.46 -20.24 -1.85
CA THR A 38 11.93 -20.46 -3.21
C THR A 38 11.45 -19.41 -4.22
N LEU A 39 10.75 -18.35 -3.79
CA LEU A 39 10.21 -17.33 -4.68
C LEU A 39 11.33 -16.41 -5.16
N SER A 40 11.52 -16.36 -6.46
CA SER A 40 12.39 -15.41 -7.12
C SER A 40 11.96 -13.98 -6.85
N ALA A 41 12.90 -13.03 -6.97
CA ALA A 41 12.59 -11.60 -6.86
C ALA A 41 11.46 -11.15 -7.79
N ASN A 42 11.28 -11.82 -8.93
CA ASN A 42 10.21 -11.55 -9.87
C ASN A 42 8.84 -12.03 -9.38
N GLU A 43 8.76 -13.19 -8.73
CA GLU A 43 7.50 -13.69 -8.16
C GLU A 43 7.06 -12.83 -6.99
N ILE A 44 8.01 -12.38 -6.17
CA ILE A 44 7.73 -11.44 -5.09
C ILE A 44 7.25 -10.11 -5.68
N ALA A 45 7.95 -9.57 -6.69
CA ALA A 45 7.51 -8.34 -7.38
C ALA A 45 6.08 -8.47 -7.92
N LEU A 46 5.77 -9.59 -8.56
CA LEU A 46 4.44 -9.87 -9.10
C LEU A 46 3.37 -9.92 -8.00
N ALA A 47 3.67 -10.54 -6.85
CA ALA A 47 2.75 -10.57 -5.71
C ALA A 47 2.43 -9.16 -5.21
N TYR A 48 3.44 -8.29 -5.08
CA TYR A 48 3.22 -6.90 -4.72
C TYR A 48 2.46 -6.10 -5.77
N GLN A 49 2.70 -6.33 -7.05
CA GLN A 49 1.96 -5.68 -8.13
C GLN A 49 0.48 -6.09 -8.13
N ASN A 50 0.20 -7.37 -7.89
CA ASN A 50 -1.17 -7.90 -7.79
C ASN A 50 -1.87 -7.43 -6.52
N SER A 51 -1.14 -7.36 -5.41
CA SER A 51 -1.63 -6.81 -4.16
C SER A 51 -1.95 -5.31 -4.30
N TYR A 52 -1.09 -4.54 -4.97
CA TYR A 52 -1.34 -3.13 -5.27
C TYR A 52 -2.62 -2.90 -6.06
N GLU A 53 -2.81 -3.67 -7.13
CA GLU A 53 -4.06 -3.63 -7.90
C GLU A 53 -5.27 -4.00 -7.03
N SER A 54 -5.15 -5.07 -6.23
CA SER A 54 -6.23 -5.54 -5.36
C SER A 54 -6.58 -4.49 -4.30
N ALA A 55 -5.59 -3.86 -3.67
CA ALA A 55 -5.78 -2.80 -2.69
C ALA A 55 -6.49 -1.58 -3.30
N LEU A 56 -6.09 -1.14 -4.50
CA LEU A 56 -6.76 -0.03 -5.17
C LEU A 56 -8.19 -0.39 -5.60
N ASN A 57 -8.43 -1.61 -6.09
CA ASN A 57 -9.77 -2.11 -6.41
C ASN A 57 -10.65 -2.18 -5.15
N ALA A 58 -10.11 -2.59 -4.01
CA ALA A 58 -10.84 -2.65 -2.75
C ALA A 58 -11.21 -1.25 -2.25
N ILE A 59 -10.32 -0.27 -2.43
CA ILE A 59 -10.60 1.14 -2.15
C ILE A 59 -11.74 1.62 -3.07
N ILE A 60 -11.66 1.35 -4.38
CA ILE A 60 -12.73 1.72 -5.34
C ILE A 60 -14.08 1.14 -4.89
N ALA A 61 -14.12 -0.18 -4.64
CA ALA A 61 -15.31 -0.88 -4.17
C ALA A 61 -15.85 -0.29 -2.85
N GLY A 62 -14.96 0.05 -1.91
CA GLY A 62 -15.35 0.68 -0.66
C GLY A 62 -15.90 2.11 -0.78
N LEU A 63 -15.61 2.81 -1.88
CA LEU A 63 -16.07 4.18 -2.15
C LEU A 63 -17.35 4.26 -2.98
N ASP A 64 -17.55 3.33 -3.93
CA ASP A 64 -18.73 3.28 -4.83
C ASP A 64 -19.80 2.25 -4.40
N LYS A 65 -19.46 1.41 -3.39
CA LYS A 65 -20.08 0.17 -2.94
C LYS A 65 -19.53 -1.08 -3.66
N PRO A 66 -19.25 -2.17 -2.93
CA PRO A 66 -18.72 -3.39 -3.52
C PRO A 66 -19.72 -4.02 -4.49
N SER A 67 -19.19 -4.53 -5.60
CA SER A 67 -19.97 -5.28 -6.60
C SER A 67 -20.17 -6.72 -6.11
N LEU A 68 -21.31 -7.33 -6.45
CA LEU A 68 -21.59 -8.74 -6.12
C LEU A 68 -20.64 -9.74 -6.83
N LEU A 69 -19.80 -9.25 -7.74
CA LEU A 69 -18.79 -10.03 -8.46
C LEU A 69 -17.42 -10.00 -7.78
N ASP A 70 -17.27 -9.21 -6.72
CA ASP A 70 -16.01 -9.10 -5.99
C ASP A 70 -15.79 -10.36 -5.15
N SER A 71 -14.51 -10.77 -5.01
CA SER A 71 -14.19 -11.90 -4.15
C SER A 71 -14.54 -11.59 -2.69
N LYS A 72 -14.86 -12.61 -1.89
CA LYS A 72 -15.18 -12.43 -0.46
C LYS A 72 -14.10 -11.67 0.31
N VAL A 73 -12.83 -11.87 -0.08
CA VAL A 73 -11.66 -11.18 0.49
C VAL A 73 -11.66 -9.70 0.09
N MET A 74 -11.97 -9.39 -1.18
CA MET A 74 -12.13 -8.01 -1.65
C MET A 74 -13.26 -7.29 -0.89
N GLU A 75 -14.40 -7.96 -0.71
CA GLU A 75 -15.56 -7.44 0.01
C GLU A 75 -15.22 -7.13 1.48
N GLU A 76 -14.45 -8.00 2.14
CA GLU A 76 -14.03 -7.81 3.53
C GLU A 76 -13.22 -6.53 3.75
N PHE A 77 -12.26 -6.25 2.89
CA PHE A 77 -11.49 -5.00 2.98
C PHE A 77 -12.32 -3.80 2.52
N ALA A 78 -13.07 -3.92 1.43
CA ALA A 78 -13.91 -2.86 0.89
C ALA A 78 -14.95 -2.36 1.93
N ASN A 79 -15.56 -3.28 2.67
CA ASN A 79 -16.52 -2.97 3.74
C ASN A 79 -15.91 -2.15 4.89
N GLN A 80 -14.58 -2.16 5.04
CA GLN A 80 -13.88 -1.38 6.05
C GLN A 80 -13.57 0.05 5.59
N ILE A 81 -13.49 0.31 4.28
CA ILE A 81 -13.12 1.61 3.71
C ILE A 81 -14.03 2.73 4.20
N GLY A 82 -15.35 2.54 4.06
CA GLY A 82 -16.34 3.51 4.52
C GLY A 82 -16.20 3.86 6.01
N PRO A 83 -16.39 2.90 6.93
CA PRO A 83 -16.42 3.17 8.37
C PRO A 83 -15.04 3.49 8.98
N ASN A 84 -13.97 2.85 8.53
CA ASN A 84 -12.67 2.92 9.21
C ASN A 84 -11.72 3.95 8.59
N TYR A 85 -11.94 4.35 7.33
CA TYR A 85 -11.04 5.26 6.62
C TYR A 85 -11.75 6.51 6.11
N LEU A 86 -12.75 6.38 5.23
CA LEU A 86 -13.41 7.52 4.58
C LEU A 86 -14.14 8.42 5.57
N GLN A 87 -15.03 7.87 6.40
CA GLN A 87 -15.81 8.66 7.34
C GLN A 87 -14.92 9.37 8.38
N PRO A 88 -13.94 8.71 9.00
CA PRO A 88 -13.00 9.37 9.91
C PRO A 88 -12.11 10.41 9.21
N PHE A 89 -11.61 10.14 8.00
CA PHE A 89 -10.80 11.08 7.22
C PHE A 89 -11.56 12.38 6.91
N LEU A 90 -12.80 12.29 6.44
CA LEU A 90 -13.62 13.46 6.11
C LEU A 90 -13.99 14.28 7.34
N ARG A 91 -14.23 13.61 8.49
CA ARG A 91 -14.45 14.29 9.78
C ARG A 91 -13.22 15.05 10.24
N ALA A 92 -12.03 14.50 10.02
CA ALA A 92 -10.77 15.16 10.36
C ALA A 92 -10.48 16.39 9.47
N ARG A 93 -10.97 16.40 8.22
CA ARG A 93 -10.70 17.48 7.24
C ARG A 93 -11.68 18.66 7.25
N SER A 94 -12.93 18.51 7.69
CA SER A 94 -13.90 19.63 7.51
C SER A 94 -15.13 19.63 8.44
N SER A 95 -15.41 20.81 9.00
CA SER A 95 -16.59 21.16 9.82
C SER A 95 -17.76 21.75 9.02
N VAL A 96 -17.64 22.02 7.72
CA VAL A 96 -18.70 22.67 6.93
C VAL A 96 -18.78 22.01 5.54
N GLN A 97 -19.98 21.57 5.14
CA GLN A 97 -20.34 20.94 3.84
C GLN A 97 -19.88 19.49 3.57
N ARG A 98 -20.34 18.56 4.43
CA ARG A 98 -19.94 17.13 4.42
C ARG A 98 -20.40 16.28 3.22
N HIS A 99 -21.56 16.53 2.60
CA HIS A 99 -22.15 15.54 1.67
C HIS A 99 -21.75 15.75 0.19
N LEU A 100 -21.83 16.98 -0.32
CA LEU A 100 -21.43 17.28 -1.71
C LEU A 100 -19.91 17.20 -1.90
N ALA A 101 -19.14 17.52 -0.85
CA ALA A 101 -17.68 17.34 -0.84
C ALA A 101 -17.28 15.85 -0.78
N GLN A 102 -18.09 14.99 -0.14
CA GLN A 102 -17.80 13.55 -0.08
C GLN A 102 -17.99 12.86 -1.43
N GLN A 103 -19.11 13.08 -2.12
CA GLN A 103 -19.37 12.40 -3.40
C GLN A 103 -18.36 12.79 -4.48
N SER A 104 -18.03 14.08 -4.58
CA SER A 104 -17.00 14.58 -5.51
C SER A 104 -15.63 14.01 -5.17
N PHE A 105 -15.25 13.96 -3.89
CA PHE A 105 -14.01 13.35 -3.44
C PHE A 105 -13.96 11.84 -3.76
N CYS A 106 -15.04 11.09 -3.51
CA CYS A 106 -15.10 9.67 -3.84
C CYS A 106 -14.94 9.44 -5.34
N ALA A 107 -15.70 10.16 -6.18
CA ALA A 107 -15.64 10.01 -7.64
C ALA A 107 -14.24 10.31 -8.20
N ASP A 108 -13.60 11.38 -7.71
CA ASP A 108 -12.24 11.76 -8.09
C ASP A 108 -11.20 10.72 -7.62
N THR A 109 -11.33 10.24 -6.38
CA THR A 109 -10.47 9.17 -5.83
C THR A 109 -10.60 7.87 -6.62
N ILE A 110 -11.82 7.49 -7.00
CA ILE A 110 -12.09 6.31 -7.84
C ILE A 110 -11.43 6.47 -9.21
N ALA A 111 -11.54 7.64 -9.83
CA ALA A 111 -10.93 7.90 -11.13
C ALA A 111 -9.38 7.80 -11.06
N LYS A 112 -8.79 8.35 -10.00
CA LYS A 112 -7.34 8.26 -9.75
C LYS A 112 -6.87 6.83 -9.51
N CYS A 113 -7.56 6.06 -8.67
CA CYS A 113 -7.24 4.65 -8.45
C CYS A 113 -7.29 3.84 -9.76
N ASN A 114 -8.35 4.01 -10.56
CA ASN A 114 -8.49 3.34 -11.86
C ASN A 114 -7.36 3.69 -12.84
N ALA A 115 -6.90 4.96 -12.82
CA ALA A 115 -5.78 5.38 -13.66
C ALA A 115 -4.45 4.78 -13.17
N LEU A 116 -4.25 4.73 -11.86
CA LEU A 116 -3.01 4.26 -11.23
C LEU A 116 -2.78 2.75 -11.36
N ILE A 117 -3.84 1.93 -11.34
CA ILE A 117 -3.75 0.46 -11.52
C ILE A 117 -3.00 0.09 -12.80
N ARG A 118 -3.17 0.87 -13.88
CA ARG A 118 -2.54 0.62 -15.18
C ARG A 118 -1.01 0.67 -15.14
N TYR A 119 -0.44 1.29 -14.11
CA TYR A 119 1.00 1.44 -13.94
C TYR A 119 1.61 0.39 -13.01
N LYS A 120 0.84 -0.60 -12.52
CA LYS A 120 1.35 -1.63 -11.58
C LYS A 120 2.63 -2.31 -12.08
N ALA A 121 2.71 -2.64 -13.37
CA ALA A 121 3.87 -3.33 -13.96
C ALA A 121 5.15 -2.47 -14.00
N SER A 122 4.99 -1.14 -13.94
CA SER A 122 6.10 -0.18 -13.86
C SER A 122 6.47 0.17 -12.41
N LEU A 123 5.66 -0.24 -11.44
CA LEU A 123 5.95 -0.13 -10.02
C LEU A 123 6.63 -1.41 -9.54
N PHE A 124 7.42 -1.29 -8.47
CA PHE A 124 8.05 -2.44 -7.82
C PHE A 124 9.01 -3.22 -8.73
N GLN A 125 9.63 -2.55 -9.71
CA GLN A 125 10.65 -3.19 -10.54
C GLN A 125 11.95 -3.40 -9.75
N VAL A 126 12.55 -4.57 -9.94
CA VAL A 126 13.73 -5.02 -9.20
C VAL A 126 14.95 -4.12 -9.45
N GLU A 127 14.99 -3.45 -10.60
CA GLU A 127 16.17 -2.72 -11.10
C GLU A 127 16.19 -1.21 -10.74
N GLN A 128 15.10 -0.65 -10.19
CA GLN A 128 14.92 0.81 -10.10
C GLN A 128 14.85 1.39 -8.67
N THR A 129 15.08 0.57 -7.63
CA THR A 129 14.82 0.99 -6.24
C THR A 129 16.12 1.15 -5.44
N SER A 130 16.84 2.28 -5.59
CA SER A 130 17.96 2.63 -4.69
C SER A 130 17.45 3.44 -3.49
N LEU A 131 17.09 2.77 -2.40
CA LEU A 131 16.87 3.42 -1.10
C LEU A 131 18.20 3.50 -0.34
N ASN A 132 18.46 4.62 0.34
CA ASN A 132 19.73 4.86 1.04
C ASN A 132 19.71 4.34 2.49
N GLU A 133 20.88 4.29 3.15
CA GLU A 133 21.02 3.77 4.53
C GLU A 133 20.19 4.53 5.58
N SER A 134 19.91 5.82 5.36
CA SER A 134 19.03 6.60 6.23
C SER A 134 17.56 6.19 6.06
N ASP A 135 17.13 5.93 4.81
CA ASP A 135 15.81 5.38 4.50
C ASP A 135 15.66 3.97 5.11
N LEU A 136 16.75 3.19 5.19
CA LEU A 136 16.83 1.86 5.81
C LEU A 136 16.75 1.88 7.35
N ALA A 137 17.40 2.83 8.01
CA ALA A 137 17.39 2.94 9.47
C ALA A 137 16.01 3.38 10.00
N ALA A 138 15.39 4.35 9.35
CA ALA A 138 14.03 4.82 9.64
C ALA A 138 12.97 3.71 9.48
N LEU A 139 13.30 2.70 8.67
CA LEU A 139 12.45 1.60 8.24
C LEU A 139 12.23 0.51 9.29
N VAL A 140 13.24 0.27 10.13
CA VAL A 140 13.35 -0.86 11.08
C VAL A 140 13.02 -0.43 12.50
N THR A 141 13.27 0.84 12.85
CA THR A 141 13.18 1.30 14.24
C THR A 141 11.80 1.79 14.66
N ASP A 142 10.77 1.67 13.80
CA ASP A 142 9.39 2.16 13.96
C ASP A 142 9.28 3.62 14.48
N THR A 143 10.38 4.36 14.40
CA THR A 143 10.59 5.71 14.92
C THR A 143 10.87 6.70 13.79
N GLY A 144 10.81 6.26 12.53
CA GLY A 144 11.16 7.05 11.36
C GLY A 144 10.17 6.91 10.19
N SER A 145 9.05 7.61 10.27
CA SER A 145 8.30 8.28 9.19
C SER A 145 7.93 7.60 7.84
N LEU A 146 8.31 6.38 7.49
CA LEU A 146 7.88 5.74 6.23
C LEU A 146 7.10 4.44 6.45
N SER A 147 5.79 4.62 6.60
CA SER A 147 4.79 3.57 6.43
C SER A 147 4.90 2.97 5.01
N ILE A 148 4.42 1.74 4.81
CA ILE A 148 4.39 1.11 3.46
C ILE A 148 3.71 2.03 2.45
N THR A 149 2.70 2.78 2.90
CA THR A 149 2.06 3.83 2.09
C THR A 149 3.05 4.86 1.56
N GLU A 150 3.92 5.44 2.40
CA GLU A 150 4.87 6.46 1.95
C GLU A 150 5.86 5.91 0.93
N LEU A 151 6.30 4.65 1.07
CA LEU A 151 7.20 4.01 0.11
C LEU A 151 6.55 3.88 -1.25
N ILE A 152 5.28 3.46 -1.28
CA ILE A 152 4.53 3.31 -2.53
C ILE A 152 4.24 4.68 -3.14
N ILE A 153 3.84 5.67 -2.35
CA ILE A 153 3.65 7.05 -2.82
C ILE A 153 4.96 7.61 -3.40
N LYS A 154 6.11 7.37 -2.77
CA LYS A 154 7.43 7.77 -3.30
C LYS A 154 7.72 7.11 -4.64
N GLN A 155 7.43 5.82 -4.81
CA GLN A 155 7.59 5.12 -6.10
C GLN A 155 6.63 5.64 -7.18
N MET A 156 5.37 5.88 -6.84
CA MET A 156 4.42 6.51 -7.78
C MET A 156 4.95 7.90 -8.18
N LYS A 157 5.30 8.76 -7.22
CA LYS A 157 5.87 10.09 -7.52
C LYS A 157 7.14 10.04 -8.36
N ALA A 158 7.98 9.01 -8.23
CA ALA A 158 9.16 8.86 -9.08
C ALA A 158 8.79 8.59 -10.55
N LEU A 159 7.67 7.92 -10.81
CA LEU A 159 7.16 7.64 -12.15
C LEU A 159 6.39 8.85 -12.72
N ASP A 160 7.01 9.57 -13.68
CA ASP A 160 6.48 10.80 -14.28
C ASP A 160 5.00 10.69 -14.70
N LYS A 161 4.61 9.54 -15.27
CA LYS A 161 3.25 9.28 -15.77
C LYS A 161 2.18 9.24 -14.68
N THR A 162 2.54 9.07 -13.42
CA THR A 162 1.58 8.95 -12.32
C THR A 162 1.45 10.22 -11.48
N ARG A 163 2.43 11.14 -11.55
CA ARG A 163 2.46 12.37 -10.73
C ARG A 163 1.18 13.19 -10.81
N TYR A 164 0.57 13.24 -11.99
CA TYR A 164 -0.67 13.99 -12.24
C TYR A 164 -1.85 13.50 -11.37
N TYR A 165 -1.86 12.23 -10.95
CA TYR A 165 -2.94 11.65 -10.14
C TYR A 165 -2.71 11.80 -8.63
N LEU A 166 -1.53 12.28 -8.21
CA LEU A 166 -1.08 12.28 -6.82
C LEU A 166 -1.19 13.66 -6.17
N ASP A 167 -2.38 14.24 -6.20
CA ASP A 167 -2.63 15.47 -5.46
C ASP A 167 -2.68 15.23 -3.94
N GLU A 168 -2.56 16.31 -3.16
CA GLU A 168 -2.46 16.20 -1.71
C GLU A 168 -3.70 15.57 -1.06
N PRO A 169 -4.95 15.92 -1.44
CA PRO A 169 -6.15 15.23 -0.94
C PRO A 169 -6.14 13.72 -1.11
N PHE A 170 -5.77 13.24 -2.28
CA PHE A 170 -5.68 11.82 -2.54
C PHE A 170 -4.55 11.17 -1.76
N CYS A 171 -3.37 11.80 -1.72
CA CYS A 171 -2.22 11.28 -0.98
C CYS A 171 -2.48 11.21 0.54
N GLU A 172 -3.09 12.24 1.13
CA GLU A 172 -3.50 12.22 2.54
C GLU A 172 -4.50 11.11 2.85
N PHE A 173 -5.44 10.83 1.93
CA PHE A 173 -6.39 9.74 2.12
C PHE A 173 -5.72 8.37 2.07
N LEU A 174 -4.80 8.14 1.12
CA LEU A 174 -4.01 6.91 1.08
C LEU A 174 -3.17 6.71 2.35
N ARG A 175 -2.68 7.82 2.94
CA ARG A 175 -1.91 7.84 4.19
C ARG A 175 -2.76 7.64 5.44
N TYR A 176 -4.04 7.99 5.38
CA TYR A 176 -4.91 7.98 6.54
C TYR A 176 -4.95 6.58 7.15
N ASN A 177 -4.48 6.46 8.41
CA ASN A 177 -4.30 5.17 9.09
C ASN A 177 -3.55 4.11 8.25
N ASN A 178 -2.58 4.54 7.44
CA ASN A 178 -1.81 3.70 6.53
C ASN A 178 -2.69 2.89 5.55
N LEU A 179 -3.83 3.44 5.09
CA LEU A 179 -4.82 2.76 4.24
C LEU A 179 -4.19 1.93 3.11
N LEU A 180 -3.33 2.55 2.29
CA LEU A 180 -2.71 1.85 1.16
C LEU A 180 -1.80 0.73 1.64
N GLY A 181 -0.96 0.99 2.63
CA GLY A 181 -0.06 -0.01 3.21
C GLY A 181 -0.79 -1.19 3.85
N THR A 182 -1.90 -0.93 4.55
CA THR A 182 -2.75 -1.98 5.13
C THR A 182 -3.41 -2.80 4.04
N GLY A 183 -3.92 -2.17 2.97
CA GLY A 183 -4.47 -2.89 1.82
C GLY A 183 -3.43 -3.76 1.13
N MET A 184 -2.21 -3.26 0.96
CA MET A 184 -1.12 -4.04 0.39
C MET A 184 -0.83 -5.31 1.20
N LEU A 185 -0.74 -5.20 2.52
CA LEU A 185 -0.50 -6.36 3.38
C LEU A 185 -1.67 -7.34 3.41
N PHE A 186 -2.89 -6.84 3.26
CA PHE A 186 -4.10 -7.67 3.27
C PHE A 186 -4.21 -8.59 2.05
N PHE A 187 -3.72 -8.16 0.87
CA PHE A 187 -3.79 -8.92 -0.38
C PHE A 187 -2.47 -9.58 -0.82
N LEU A 188 -1.43 -9.52 0.04
CA LEU A 188 -0.15 -10.23 -0.14
C LEU A 188 -0.25 -11.67 0.38
#